data_AF-A0A370P1V1-F1
#
_entry.id   AF-A0A370P1V1-F1
#
_cell.length_a   1.000
_cell.length_b   1.000
_cell.length_c   1.000
_cell.angle_alpha   90.00
_cell.angle_beta   90.00
_cell.angle_gamma   90.00
#
_symmetry.space_group_name_H-M   'P 1'
#
loop_
_entity.id
_entity.type
_entity.pdbx_description
1 polymer ?
#
loop_
_entity_poly.entity_id
_entity_poly.type
_entity_poly.pdbx_seq_one_letter_code
_entity_poly.pdbx_strand_id
1 'polypeptide(L)'
;MESDGAMPMSRTGIQSPPTETATTCHTTVKIHSKSALAALMGPPIITEQDDQITITPPTPTSPARIDGHAVVNASGRYGRLYGTTSSRGEGVFDYAGQDLREGATLGSEFVESSLLFTIYARDSGEEIGKLYAPHATLSVSGRQVGRRQTVVTAMGRKQCVPITYERRTWTGPLQILDETVNTEPHVMHVTDWYCPSEGFVLRTDIVEDGKTQRIDTTEVTPLNGAQGVLGAPD
;
A
#
# COMPACT_ATOMS: atom_id res chain seq x y z
N MET A 1 10.22 -3.51 2.90
CA MET A 1 9.95 -3.07 1.52
C MET A 1 11.19 -2.30 1.10
N GLU A 2 11.91 -2.77 0.09
CA GLU A 2 13.23 -2.28 -0.28
C GLU A 2 13.11 -0.89 -0.90
N SER A 3 13.22 0.12 -0.04
CA SER A 3 13.02 1.53 -0.34
C SER A 3 14.39 2.20 -0.36
N ASP A 4 15.05 2.17 -1.52
CA ASP A 4 16.31 2.92 -1.73
C ASP A 4 16.28 3.85 -2.95
N GLY A 5 15.13 3.93 -3.65
CA GLY A 5 14.95 4.73 -4.85
C GLY A 5 15.65 4.19 -6.10
N ALA A 6 16.37 3.06 -6.00
CA ALA A 6 16.99 2.39 -7.13
C ALA A 6 16.05 1.39 -7.82
N MET A 7 14.87 1.14 -7.23
CA MET A 7 13.95 0.09 -7.65
C MET A 7 12.62 0.69 -8.11
N PRO A 8 12.45 0.95 -9.43
CA PRO A 8 11.19 1.44 -9.95
C PRO A 8 10.09 0.42 -9.69
N MET A 9 9.02 0.91 -9.07
CA MET A 9 7.78 0.20 -8.84
C MET A 9 6.65 0.93 -9.56
N SER A 10 5.76 0.17 -10.20
CA SER A 10 4.45 0.66 -10.62
C SER A 10 3.37 -0.17 -9.96
N ARG A 11 2.28 0.46 -9.51
CA ARG A 11 1.11 -0.21 -8.95
C ARG A 11 -0.15 0.41 -9.54
N THR A 12 -1.05 -0.43 -10.03
CA THR A 12 -2.39 -0.04 -10.46
C THR A 12 -3.40 -0.78 -9.61
N GLY A 13 -4.35 -0.05 -9.02
CA GLY A 13 -5.44 -0.61 -8.23
C GLY A 13 -6.78 -0.31 -8.88
N ILE A 14 -7.63 -1.34 -9.05
CA ILE A 14 -9.01 -1.18 -9.52
C ILE A 14 -9.93 -1.63 -8.41
N GLN A 15 -10.60 -0.67 -7.78
CA GLN A 15 -11.62 -0.93 -6.78
C GLN A 15 -12.95 -1.28 -7.48
N SER A 16 -13.69 -2.24 -6.93
CA SER A 16 -15.07 -2.51 -7.34
C SER A 16 -16.04 -1.62 -6.55
N PRO A 17 -17.21 -1.26 -7.11
CA PRO A 17 -18.20 -0.48 -6.38
C PRO A 17 -18.46 -1.06 -4.98
N PRO A 18 -18.33 -0.26 -3.92
CA PRO A 18 -18.53 -0.75 -2.56
C PRO A 18 -19.99 -1.17 -2.34
N THR A 19 -20.17 -2.18 -1.51
CA THR A 19 -21.48 -2.55 -0.93
C THR A 19 -21.52 -2.05 0.50
N GLU A 20 -22.42 -1.11 0.76
CA GLU A 20 -22.57 -0.48 2.07
C GLU A 20 -23.69 -1.15 2.89
N THR A 21 -23.45 -1.29 4.17
CA THR A 21 -24.45 -1.62 5.19
C THR A 21 -24.58 -0.45 6.17
N ALA A 22 -25.47 -0.57 7.17
CA ALA A 22 -25.61 0.46 8.20
C ALA A 22 -24.32 0.68 9.02
N THR A 23 -23.41 -0.30 9.09
CA THR A 23 -22.24 -0.28 9.98
C THR A 23 -20.92 -0.61 9.30
N THR A 24 -20.94 -1.13 8.07
CA THR A 24 -19.73 -1.55 7.33
C THR A 24 -19.83 -1.21 5.86
N CYS A 25 -18.68 -1.11 5.21
CA CYS A 25 -18.54 -1.03 3.77
C CYS A 25 -17.65 -2.19 3.30
N HIS A 26 -18.08 -2.91 2.27
CA HIS A 26 -17.34 -4.02 1.69
C HIS A 26 -16.96 -3.68 0.25
N THR A 27 -15.71 -3.91 -0.12
CA THR A 27 -15.25 -3.73 -1.50
C THR A 27 -14.16 -4.75 -1.84
N THR A 28 -13.90 -4.90 -3.13
CA THR A 28 -12.76 -5.66 -3.62
C THR A 28 -11.84 -4.75 -4.40
N VAL A 29 -10.53 -4.95 -4.24
CA VAL A 29 -9.51 -4.21 -4.99
C VAL A 29 -8.65 -5.21 -5.73
N LYS A 30 -8.52 -5.05 -7.04
CA LYS A 30 -7.53 -5.77 -7.83
C LYS A 30 -6.28 -4.94 -7.96
N ILE A 31 -5.13 -5.49 -7.62
CA ILE A 31 -3.85 -4.79 -7.68
C ILE A 31 -2.95 -5.51 -8.67
N HIS A 32 -2.51 -4.78 -9.69
CA HIS A 32 -1.40 -5.16 -10.53
C HIS A 32 -0.16 -4.35 -10.11
N SER A 33 0.97 -5.00 -9.89
CA SER A 33 2.22 -4.28 -9.66
C SER A 33 3.41 -4.89 -10.38
N LYS A 34 4.38 -4.02 -10.70
CA LYS A 34 5.68 -4.41 -11.24
C LYS A 34 6.74 -3.82 -10.32
N SER A 35 7.61 -4.66 -9.80
CA SER A 35 8.69 -4.24 -8.91
C SER A 35 10.02 -4.74 -9.47
N ALA A 36 10.90 -3.82 -9.86
CA ALA A 36 12.26 -4.18 -10.22
C ALA A 36 13.06 -4.41 -8.93
N LEU A 37 13.51 -5.64 -8.67
CA LEU A 37 14.48 -5.88 -7.60
C LEU A 37 15.89 -5.70 -8.17
N ALA A 38 16.57 -4.62 -7.77
CA ALA A 38 17.91 -4.29 -8.26
C ALA A 38 18.89 -5.45 -8.00
N ALA A 39 18.76 -6.13 -6.86
CA ALA A 39 19.56 -7.29 -6.50
C ALA A 39 19.43 -8.47 -7.48
N LEU A 40 18.30 -8.60 -8.20
CA LEU A 40 18.06 -9.70 -9.12
C LEU A 40 18.55 -9.44 -10.54
N MET A 41 18.89 -8.19 -10.90
CA MET A 41 19.38 -7.79 -12.23
C MET A 41 18.61 -8.47 -13.38
N GLY A 42 17.29 -8.59 -13.23
CA GLY A 42 16.41 -9.40 -14.07
C GLY A 42 15.11 -8.67 -14.39
N PRO A 43 14.20 -9.30 -15.15
CA PRO A 43 12.88 -8.74 -15.39
C PRO A 43 12.17 -8.48 -14.04
N PRO A 44 11.29 -7.45 -13.98
CA PRO A 44 10.60 -7.10 -12.75
C PRO A 44 9.72 -8.25 -12.27
N ILE A 45 9.51 -8.32 -10.96
CA ILE A 45 8.50 -9.17 -10.36
C ILE A 45 7.13 -8.57 -10.70
N ILE A 46 6.28 -9.40 -11.31
CA ILE A 46 4.88 -9.06 -11.58
C ILE A 46 4.03 -9.68 -10.49
N THR A 47 3.22 -8.87 -9.81
CA THR A 47 2.34 -9.32 -8.74
C THR A 47 0.91 -8.94 -9.06
N GLU A 48 0.03 -9.95 -9.07
CA GLU A 48 -1.42 -9.79 -9.08
C GLU A 48 -1.96 -10.06 -7.67
N GLN A 49 -2.86 -9.19 -7.20
CA GLN A 49 -3.54 -9.35 -5.91
C GLN A 49 -5.04 -9.14 -6.10
N ASP A 50 -5.83 -10.02 -5.50
CA ASP A 50 -7.28 -9.87 -5.36
C ASP A 50 -7.58 -9.67 -3.87
N ASP A 51 -7.83 -8.42 -3.47
CA ASP A 51 -8.08 -8.02 -2.09
C ASP A 51 -9.57 -7.92 -1.80
N GLN A 52 -10.02 -8.53 -0.71
CA GLN A 52 -11.32 -8.33 -0.11
C GLN A 52 -11.16 -7.44 1.12
N ILE A 53 -11.85 -6.31 1.13
CA ILE A 53 -11.69 -5.27 2.15
C ILE A 53 -13.03 -5.00 2.81
N THR A 54 -13.02 -5.02 4.14
CA THR A 54 -14.13 -4.58 4.98
C THR A 54 -13.70 -3.36 5.77
N ILE A 55 -14.43 -2.27 5.62
CA ILE A 55 -14.20 -1.00 6.31
C ILE A 55 -15.31 -0.82 7.34
N THR A 56 -14.92 -0.63 8.60
CA THR A 56 -15.80 -0.17 9.67
C THR A 56 -15.51 1.31 9.91
N PRO A 57 -16.47 2.22 9.64
CA PRO A 57 -16.27 3.65 9.88
C PRO A 57 -15.98 3.97 11.36
N PRO A 58 -15.33 5.10 11.65
CA PRO A 58 -15.06 5.51 13.02
C PRO A 58 -16.37 5.84 13.76
N THR A 59 -16.36 5.65 15.08
CA THR A 59 -17.42 6.11 15.99
C THR A 59 -16.82 7.10 16.99
N PRO A 60 -17.63 7.83 17.79
CA PRO A 60 -17.09 8.73 18.81
C PRO A 60 -16.15 8.06 19.82
N THR A 61 -16.22 6.73 19.97
CA THR A 61 -15.46 5.95 20.95
C THR A 61 -14.47 4.97 20.33
N SER A 62 -14.38 4.89 18.99
CA SER A 62 -13.53 3.90 18.31
C SER A 62 -13.02 4.44 16.98
N PRO A 63 -11.73 4.22 16.64
CA PRO A 63 -11.19 4.61 15.35
C PRO A 63 -11.82 3.78 14.21
N ALA A 64 -11.58 4.20 12.97
CA ALA A 64 -11.93 3.39 11.81
C ALA A 64 -11.14 2.08 11.86
N ARG A 65 -11.73 1.00 11.35
CA ARG A 65 -11.08 -0.30 11.20
C ARG A 65 -11.15 -0.77 9.76
N ILE A 66 -10.07 -1.37 9.28
CA ILE A 66 -10.01 -2.04 7.99
C ILE A 66 -9.57 -3.48 8.22
N ASP A 67 -10.39 -4.44 7.80
CA ASP A 67 -10.03 -5.85 7.75
C ASP A 67 -9.84 -6.23 6.28
N GLY A 68 -8.70 -6.82 5.94
CA GLY A 68 -8.32 -7.16 4.57
C GLY A 68 -7.88 -8.61 4.45
N HIS A 69 -8.30 -9.28 3.38
CA HIS A 69 -7.79 -10.58 2.98
C HIS A 69 -7.46 -10.55 1.48
N ALA A 70 -6.25 -10.94 1.10
CA ALA A 70 -5.84 -10.95 -0.30
C ALA A 70 -5.34 -12.33 -0.73
N VAL A 71 -5.65 -12.69 -1.96
CA VAL A 71 -4.94 -13.76 -2.68
C VAL A 71 -3.86 -13.08 -3.53
N VAL A 72 -2.63 -13.55 -3.42
CA VAL A 72 -1.46 -12.96 -4.09
C VAL A 72 -0.84 -13.99 -5.02
N ASN A 73 -0.53 -13.55 -6.23
CA ASN A 73 0.21 -14.31 -7.21
C ASN A 73 1.34 -13.45 -7.77
N ALA A 74 2.58 -13.71 -7.34
CA ALA A 74 3.76 -13.00 -7.80
C ALA A 74 4.64 -13.90 -8.67
N SER A 75 5.21 -13.36 -9.73
CA SER A 75 6.07 -14.08 -10.66
C SER A 75 7.32 -13.28 -10.99
N GLY A 76 8.47 -13.92 -10.84
CA GLY A 76 9.77 -13.39 -11.22
C GLY A 76 10.45 -14.27 -12.26
N ARG A 77 11.73 -13.99 -12.54
CA ARG A 77 12.51 -14.74 -13.54
C ARG A 77 12.59 -16.24 -13.23
N TYR A 78 12.80 -16.59 -11.97
CA TYR A 78 13.16 -17.96 -11.54
C TYR A 78 12.07 -18.67 -10.74
N GLY A 79 11.06 -17.95 -10.25
CA GLY A 79 10.05 -18.53 -9.39
C GLY A 79 8.73 -17.78 -9.41
N ARG A 80 7.72 -18.45 -8.87
CA ARG A 80 6.38 -17.93 -8.63
C ARG A 80 6.05 -18.09 -7.15
N LEU A 81 5.43 -17.07 -6.56
CA LEU A 81 4.88 -17.06 -5.22
C LEU A 81 3.36 -17.04 -5.33
N TYR A 82 2.67 -17.92 -4.62
CA TYR A 82 1.22 -17.93 -4.58
C TYR A 82 0.72 -18.20 -3.17
N GLY A 83 -0.28 -17.47 -2.71
CA GLY A 83 -0.89 -17.70 -1.41
C GLY A 83 -1.70 -16.51 -0.94
N THR A 84 -1.74 -16.26 0.35
CA THR A 84 -2.67 -15.29 0.95
C THR A 84 -2.00 -14.37 1.94
N THR A 85 -2.63 -13.21 2.13
CA THR A 85 -2.32 -12.28 3.22
C THR A 85 -3.61 -11.92 3.96
N SER A 86 -3.55 -11.84 5.27
CA SER A 86 -4.61 -11.26 6.10
C SER A 86 -4.08 -10.02 6.79
N SER A 87 -4.92 -9.00 6.97
CA SER A 87 -4.54 -7.76 7.63
C SER A 87 -5.71 -7.20 8.44
N ARG A 88 -5.38 -6.54 9.55
CA ARG A 88 -6.30 -5.74 10.34
C ARG A 88 -5.62 -4.44 10.70
N GLY A 89 -6.22 -3.34 10.28
CA GLY A 89 -5.78 -2.00 10.59
C GLY A 89 -6.78 -1.26 11.47
N GLU A 90 -6.30 -0.39 12.36
CA GLU A 90 -7.09 0.62 13.06
C GLU A 90 -6.43 2.00 12.98
N GLY A 91 -7.22 3.06 12.82
CA GLY A 91 -6.74 4.45 12.85
C GLY A 91 -7.22 5.33 11.70
N VAL A 92 -6.35 6.22 11.22
CA VAL A 92 -6.60 7.14 10.10
C VAL A 92 -6.03 6.55 8.81
N PHE A 93 -6.90 6.14 7.89
CA PHE A 93 -6.54 5.52 6.60
C PHE A 93 -6.65 6.45 5.40
N ASP A 94 -7.43 7.52 5.53
CA ASP A 94 -7.61 8.53 4.50
C ASP A 94 -7.63 9.94 5.11
N TYR A 95 -7.47 10.94 4.24
CA TYR A 95 -7.47 12.35 4.61
C TYR A 95 -8.78 13.06 4.25
N ALA A 96 -9.75 12.36 3.68
CA ALA A 96 -11.03 12.92 3.32
C ALA A 96 -11.85 13.16 4.59
N GLY A 97 -12.43 14.36 4.71
CA GLY A 97 -13.21 14.75 5.90
C GLY A 97 -12.39 14.98 7.18
N GLN A 98 -11.06 14.88 7.13
CA GLN A 98 -10.17 15.19 8.26
C GLN A 98 -9.95 16.71 8.43
N ASP A 99 -9.48 17.13 9.62
CA ASP A 99 -9.09 18.52 9.87
C ASP A 99 -7.73 18.83 9.22
N LEU A 100 -7.77 19.42 8.03
CA LEU A 100 -6.58 19.75 7.23
C LEU A 100 -6.11 21.20 7.40
N ARG A 101 -6.39 21.82 8.55
CA ARG A 101 -5.83 23.14 8.90
C ARG A 101 -4.35 22.99 9.24
N GLU A 102 -3.56 23.99 8.85
CA GLU A 102 -2.14 24.06 9.20
C GLU A 102 -1.95 23.98 10.72
N GLY A 103 -1.04 23.12 11.16
CA GLY A 103 -0.77 22.85 12.57
C GLY A 103 -1.70 21.82 13.21
N ALA A 104 -2.73 21.33 12.51
CA ALA A 104 -3.54 20.22 13.00
C ALA A 104 -2.72 18.93 13.12
N THR A 105 -3.11 18.07 14.06
CA THR A 105 -2.56 16.72 14.21
C THR A 105 -3.66 15.70 13.96
N LEU A 106 -3.43 14.80 12.99
CA LEU A 106 -4.31 13.66 12.74
C LEU A 106 -3.86 12.45 13.57
N GLY A 107 -4.78 11.52 13.79
CA GLY A 107 -4.53 10.30 14.53
C GLY A 107 -3.47 9.38 13.89
N SER A 108 -3.01 8.43 14.69
CA SER A 108 -2.12 7.35 14.26
C SER A 108 -2.84 6.28 13.46
N GLU A 109 -2.07 5.34 12.93
CA GLU A 109 -2.57 4.11 12.30
C GLU A 109 -1.72 2.94 12.78
N PHE A 110 -2.35 1.79 12.97
CA PHE A 110 -1.66 0.54 13.23
C PHE A 110 -2.29 -0.56 12.39
N VAL A 111 -1.46 -1.38 11.75
CA VAL A 111 -1.87 -2.54 10.96
C VAL A 111 -1.06 -3.74 11.41
N GLU A 112 -1.76 -4.83 11.71
CA GLU A 112 -1.16 -6.16 11.88
C GLU A 112 -1.58 -7.05 10.70
N SER A 113 -0.63 -7.80 10.18
CA SER A 113 -0.83 -8.69 9.03
C SER A 113 -0.14 -10.03 9.22
N SER A 114 -0.62 -11.03 8.49
CA SER A 114 0.05 -12.32 8.33
C SER A 114 0.08 -12.69 6.85
N LEU A 115 1.08 -13.46 6.45
CA LEU A 115 1.26 -13.93 5.07
C LEU A 115 1.66 -15.38 5.04
N LEU A 116 1.11 -16.12 4.07
CA LEU A 116 1.47 -17.50 3.79
C LEU A 116 1.51 -17.70 2.28
N PHE A 117 2.69 -18.03 1.76
CA PHE A 117 2.93 -18.27 0.35
C PHE A 117 3.62 -19.61 0.12
N THR A 118 3.26 -20.26 -0.97
CA THR A 118 4.02 -21.36 -1.56
C THR A 118 4.88 -20.80 -2.69
N ILE A 119 6.13 -21.24 -2.73
CA ILE A 119 7.12 -20.90 -3.74
C ILE A 119 7.18 -22.05 -4.74
N TYR A 120 7.10 -21.73 -6.02
CA TYR A 120 7.19 -22.67 -7.13
C TYR A 120 8.35 -22.33 -8.04
N ALA A 121 9.09 -23.34 -8.50
CA ALA A 121 10.03 -23.19 -9.60
C ALA A 121 9.26 -22.84 -10.89
N ARG A 122 9.70 -21.81 -11.62
CA ARG A 122 8.93 -21.29 -12.76
C ARG A 122 8.85 -22.27 -13.93
N ASP A 123 9.94 -22.95 -14.23
CA ASP A 123 10.05 -23.78 -15.43
C ASP A 123 9.39 -25.16 -15.25
N SER A 124 9.49 -25.74 -14.05
CA SER A 124 8.92 -27.06 -13.74
C SER A 124 7.53 -27.00 -13.10
N GLY A 125 7.16 -25.87 -12.47
CA GLY A 125 5.96 -25.76 -11.65
C GLY A 125 6.02 -26.53 -10.32
N GLU A 126 7.20 -27.06 -9.97
CA GLU A 126 7.42 -27.81 -8.73
C GLU A 126 7.37 -26.88 -7.52
N GLU A 127 6.73 -27.33 -6.43
CA GLU A 127 6.79 -26.65 -5.14
C GLU A 127 8.21 -26.76 -4.59
N ILE A 128 8.88 -25.61 -4.44
CA ILE A 128 10.23 -25.53 -3.89
C ILE A 128 10.25 -25.18 -2.40
N GLY A 129 9.11 -24.69 -1.86
CA GLY A 129 8.89 -24.55 -0.43
C GLY A 129 7.91 -23.44 -0.09
N LYS A 130 8.04 -22.89 1.12
CA LYS A 130 7.05 -21.94 1.66
C LYS A 130 7.73 -20.68 2.19
N LEU A 131 6.99 -19.57 2.14
CA LEU A 131 7.30 -18.30 2.76
C LEU A 131 6.16 -17.95 3.71
N TYR A 132 6.46 -17.79 4.99
CA TYR A 132 5.46 -17.52 6.02
C TYR A 132 5.94 -16.41 6.94
N ALA A 133 5.07 -15.44 7.20
CA ALA A 133 5.26 -14.46 8.26
C ALA A 133 3.99 -14.45 9.13
N PRO A 134 4.06 -14.94 10.39
CA PRO A 134 2.89 -15.03 11.25
C PRO A 134 2.40 -13.65 11.69
N HIS A 135 3.33 -12.70 11.85
CA HIS A 135 3.05 -11.37 12.39
C HIS A 135 3.95 -10.34 11.71
N ALA A 136 3.35 -9.49 10.88
CA ALA A 136 3.94 -8.28 10.34
C ALA A 136 3.16 -7.09 10.89
N THR A 137 3.85 -6.00 11.19
CA THR A 137 3.25 -4.79 11.74
C THR A 137 3.65 -3.56 10.92
N LEU A 138 2.70 -2.65 10.74
CA LEU A 138 2.92 -1.29 10.27
C LEU A 138 2.32 -0.34 11.29
N SER A 139 3.11 0.63 11.75
CA SER A 139 2.63 1.69 12.63
C SER A 139 2.95 3.05 12.01
N VAL A 140 1.95 3.92 11.95
CA VAL A 140 2.10 5.33 11.58
C VAL A 140 1.87 6.18 12.82
N SER A 141 2.79 7.10 13.09
CA SER A 141 2.65 8.06 14.18
C SER A 141 1.46 9.00 13.96
N GLY A 142 1.15 9.84 14.95
CA GLY A 142 0.32 11.01 14.70
C GLY A 142 0.89 11.85 13.54
N ARG A 143 0.01 12.41 12.72
CA ARG A 143 0.39 13.06 11.46
C ARG A 143 0.27 14.57 11.58
N GLN A 144 1.31 15.29 11.19
CA GLN A 144 1.33 16.76 11.26
C GLN A 144 0.90 17.36 9.94
N VAL A 145 -0.13 18.20 9.99
CA VAL A 145 -0.66 18.91 8.83
C VAL A 145 0.10 20.22 8.64
N GLY A 146 0.81 20.35 7.53
CA GLY A 146 1.56 21.56 7.21
C GLY A 146 0.78 22.54 6.34
N ARG A 147 1.46 23.62 5.94
CA ARG A 147 0.88 24.68 5.12
C ARG A 147 0.58 24.21 3.71
N ARG A 148 -0.62 24.54 3.23
CA ARG A 148 -1.02 24.33 1.83
C ARG A 148 -0.10 25.06 0.86
N GLN A 149 0.36 24.36 -0.18
CA GLN A 149 1.30 24.88 -1.16
C GLN A 149 1.08 24.26 -2.54
N THR A 150 1.61 24.91 -3.58
CA THR A 150 1.60 24.37 -4.94
C THR A 150 2.79 23.46 -5.17
N VAL A 151 2.55 22.22 -5.56
CA VAL A 151 3.58 21.23 -5.88
C VAL A 151 3.44 20.72 -7.31
N VAL A 152 4.55 20.26 -7.89
CA VAL A 152 4.57 19.57 -9.18
C VAL A 152 4.35 18.08 -8.95
N THR A 153 3.27 17.54 -9.49
CA THR A 153 2.94 16.11 -9.47
C THR A 153 2.98 15.56 -10.90
N ALA A 154 2.89 14.24 -11.07
CA ALA A 154 2.75 13.63 -12.40
C ALA A 154 1.46 14.10 -13.12
N MET A 155 0.45 14.56 -12.38
CA MET A 155 -0.80 15.11 -12.91
C MET A 155 -0.77 16.65 -13.03
N GLY A 156 0.42 17.27 -13.05
CA GLY A 156 0.63 18.70 -13.20
C GLY A 156 0.80 19.47 -11.89
N ARG A 157 0.68 20.80 -11.95
CA ARG A 157 0.80 21.65 -10.76
C ARG A 157 -0.51 21.62 -9.98
N LYS A 158 -0.47 21.18 -8.72
CA LYS A 158 -1.65 21.03 -7.86
C LYS A 158 -1.44 21.75 -6.53
N GLN A 159 -2.53 22.21 -5.92
CA GLN A 159 -2.52 22.80 -4.59
C GLN A 159 -2.78 21.71 -3.55
N CYS A 160 -1.77 21.40 -2.74
CA CYS A 160 -1.79 20.24 -1.86
C CYS A 160 -1.36 20.64 -0.44
N VAL A 161 -1.73 19.81 0.52
CA VAL A 161 -1.40 19.94 1.94
C VAL A 161 -0.36 18.86 2.25
N PRO A 162 0.84 19.24 2.75
CA PRO A 162 1.81 18.26 3.20
C PRO A 162 1.36 17.67 4.54
N ILE A 163 1.37 16.35 4.63
CA ILE A 163 1.05 15.60 5.85
C ILE A 163 2.26 14.75 6.19
N THR A 164 2.89 15.04 7.32
CA THR A 164 4.17 14.45 7.71
C THR A 164 4.03 13.51 8.89
N TYR A 165 4.71 12.37 8.84
CA TYR A 165 4.66 11.35 9.89
C TYR A 165 5.85 10.40 9.82
N GLU A 166 6.03 9.64 10.89
CA GLU A 166 6.94 8.51 10.93
C GLU A 166 6.15 7.22 10.70
N ARG A 167 6.66 6.37 9.82
CA ARG A 167 6.13 5.04 9.53
C ARG A 167 7.16 4.00 9.95
N ARG A 168 6.78 3.08 10.84
CA ARG A 168 7.56 1.89 11.15
C ARG A 168 6.93 0.67 10.51
N THR A 169 7.73 -0.17 9.88
CA THR A 169 7.28 -1.45 9.33
C THR A 169 8.19 -2.56 9.79
N TRP A 170 7.62 -3.67 10.19
CA TRP A 170 8.36 -4.85 10.61
C TRP A 170 7.63 -6.09 10.09
N THR A 171 8.36 -7.01 9.48
CA THR A 171 7.75 -8.23 8.89
C THR A 171 7.77 -9.42 9.83
N GLY A 172 8.27 -9.25 11.06
CA GLY A 172 8.43 -10.36 12.00
C GLY A 172 9.55 -11.33 11.59
N PRO A 173 9.64 -12.46 12.31
CA PRO A 173 10.42 -13.60 11.83
C PRO A 173 9.81 -14.15 10.55
N LEU A 174 10.57 -14.15 9.46
CA LEU A 174 10.20 -14.76 8.18
C LEU A 174 10.68 -16.21 8.16
N GLN A 175 9.76 -17.14 7.94
CA GLN A 175 10.11 -18.52 7.64
C GLN A 175 10.21 -18.68 6.13
N ILE A 176 11.38 -19.07 5.64
CA ILE A 176 11.66 -19.29 4.23
C ILE A 176 12.22 -20.70 4.10
N LEU A 177 11.52 -21.57 3.38
CA LEU A 177 11.82 -23.01 3.35
C LEU A 177 11.82 -23.56 4.80
N ASP A 178 12.97 -24.06 5.27
CA ASP A 178 13.16 -24.57 6.63
C ASP A 178 13.98 -23.60 7.51
N GLU A 179 14.27 -22.39 7.02
CA GLU A 179 15.06 -21.38 7.73
C GLU A 179 14.18 -20.27 8.30
N THR A 180 14.57 -19.76 9.48
CA THR A 180 13.96 -18.56 10.06
C THR A 180 14.91 -17.38 9.92
N VAL A 181 14.47 -16.35 9.20
CA VAL A 181 15.17 -15.09 8.99
C VAL A 181 14.52 -14.03 9.88
N ASN A 182 15.26 -13.53 10.86
CA ASN A 182 14.82 -12.39 11.65
C ASN A 182 14.97 -11.11 10.82
N THR A 183 13.92 -10.30 10.80
CA THR A 183 13.92 -9.01 10.10
C THR A 183 13.98 -7.88 11.10
N GLU A 184 14.67 -6.81 10.73
CA GLU A 184 14.73 -5.59 11.53
C GLU A 184 13.57 -4.64 11.17
N PRO A 185 13.03 -3.90 12.13
CA PRO A 185 12.07 -2.84 11.85
C PRO A 185 12.70 -1.73 11.01
N HIS A 186 11.98 -1.30 9.98
CA HIS A 186 12.32 -0.17 9.13
C HIS A 186 11.59 1.08 9.62
N VAL A 187 12.28 2.22 9.68
CA VAL A 187 11.72 3.51 10.10
C VAL A 187 11.87 4.52 8.96
N MET A 188 10.75 5.06 8.53
CA MET A 188 10.66 6.00 7.42
C MET A 188 10.02 7.30 7.87
N HIS A 189 10.55 8.43 7.41
CA HIS A 189 9.88 9.73 7.52
C HIS A 189 9.16 10.02 6.21
N VAL A 190 7.85 10.19 6.29
CA VAL A 190 6.99 10.29 5.10
C VAL A 190 6.34 11.66 5.05
N THR A 191 6.26 12.23 3.85
CA THR A 191 5.44 13.40 3.53
C THR A 191 4.47 13.04 2.42
N ASP A 192 3.19 12.92 2.76
CA ASP A 192 2.12 12.79 1.79
C ASP A 192 1.67 14.17 1.33
N TRP A 193 1.66 14.38 0.02
CA TRP A 193 1.10 15.57 -0.61
C TRP A 193 -0.35 15.31 -0.98
N TYR A 194 -1.24 15.48 -0.02
CA TYR A 194 -2.68 15.32 -0.21
C TYR A 194 -3.27 16.53 -0.95
N CYS A 195 -3.92 16.31 -2.08
CA CYS A 195 -4.48 17.37 -2.91
C CYS A 195 -6.02 17.34 -2.82
N PRO A 196 -6.65 18.25 -2.04
CA PRO A 196 -8.09 18.18 -1.77
C PRO A 196 -8.98 18.24 -3.01
N SER A 197 -8.53 18.85 -4.11
CA SER A 197 -9.28 18.89 -5.37
C SER A 197 -9.44 17.52 -6.01
N GLU A 198 -8.48 16.60 -5.79
CA GLU A 198 -8.53 15.23 -6.31
C GLU A 198 -8.99 14.23 -5.25
N GLY A 199 -9.10 14.65 -3.98
CA GLY A 199 -9.39 13.74 -2.87
C GLY A 199 -8.32 12.65 -2.67
N PHE A 200 -7.08 12.89 -3.11
CA PHE A 200 -6.04 11.85 -3.16
C PHE A 200 -4.64 12.40 -2.87
N VAL A 201 -3.74 11.51 -2.42
CA VAL A 201 -2.30 11.81 -2.31
C VAL A 201 -1.67 11.68 -3.69
N LEU A 202 -1.16 12.78 -4.24
CA LEU A 202 -0.60 12.76 -5.60
C LEU A 202 0.92 12.59 -5.66
N ARG A 203 1.58 12.77 -4.51
CA ARG A 203 3.00 12.57 -4.35
C ARG A 203 3.26 12.16 -2.91
N THR A 204 4.16 11.22 -2.71
CA THR A 204 4.69 10.87 -1.40
C THR A 204 6.21 10.97 -1.44
N ASP A 205 6.78 11.76 -0.55
CA ASP A 205 8.23 11.80 -0.34
C ASP A 205 8.58 10.95 0.89
N ILE A 206 9.60 10.10 0.77
CA ILE A 206 10.02 9.16 1.81
C ILE A 206 11.51 9.38 2.08
N VAL A 207 11.87 9.49 3.36
CA VAL A 207 13.25 9.53 3.82
C VAL A 207 13.51 8.33 4.72
N GLU A 208 14.46 7.49 4.32
CA GLU A 208 14.91 6.28 5.02
C GLU A 208 16.43 6.17 4.88
N ASP A 209 17.14 5.94 5.98
CA ASP A 209 18.61 5.79 5.99
C ASP A 209 19.38 6.89 5.23
N GLY A 210 18.88 8.13 5.32
CA GLY A 210 19.45 9.30 4.64
C GLY A 210 19.21 9.35 3.13
N LYS A 211 18.50 8.38 2.55
CA LYS A 211 18.07 8.37 1.14
C LYS A 211 16.67 8.95 1.02
N THR A 212 16.44 9.70 -0.06
CA THR A 212 15.11 10.24 -0.39
C THR A 212 14.52 9.51 -1.58
N GLN A 213 13.24 9.20 -1.47
CA GLN A 213 12.44 8.56 -2.50
C GLN A 213 11.17 9.34 -2.75
N ARG A 214 10.60 9.11 -3.94
CA ARG A 214 9.38 9.75 -4.38
C ARG A 214 8.48 8.72 -5.05
N ILE A 215 7.22 8.72 -4.64
CA ILE A 215 6.12 8.02 -5.30
C ILE A 215 5.21 9.08 -5.90
N ASP A 216 4.84 8.93 -7.15
CA ASP A 216 3.88 9.80 -7.83
C ASP A 216 2.63 9.02 -8.20
N THR A 217 1.47 9.59 -7.92
CA THR A 217 0.21 9.14 -8.50
C THR A 217 0.10 9.71 -9.90
N THR A 218 0.10 8.82 -10.89
CA THR A 218 0.10 9.21 -12.30
C THR A 218 -1.30 9.39 -12.86
N GLU A 219 -2.29 8.69 -12.30
CA GLU A 219 -3.68 8.73 -12.72
C GLU A 219 -4.61 8.41 -11.55
N VAL A 220 -5.76 9.07 -11.51
CA VAL A 220 -6.89 8.74 -10.63
C VAL A 220 -8.16 8.85 -11.45
N THR A 221 -8.87 7.73 -11.59
CA THR A 221 -10.13 7.68 -12.33
C THR A 221 -11.26 7.29 -11.36
N PRO A 222 -12.25 8.17 -11.13
CA PRO A 222 -13.38 7.86 -10.25
C PRO A 222 -14.15 6.62 -10.73
N LEU A 223 -14.68 5.83 -9.80
CA LEU A 223 -15.49 4.65 -10.10
C LEU A 223 -16.68 4.96 -11.02
N ASN A 224 -17.29 6.14 -10.86
CA ASN A 224 -18.41 6.60 -11.68
C ASN A 224 -18.00 7.03 -13.11
N GLY A 225 -16.70 7.14 -13.40
CA GLY A 225 -16.14 7.44 -14.72
C GLY A 225 -15.60 6.21 -15.48
N ALA A 226 -15.55 5.03 -14.86
CA ALA A 226 -14.94 3.83 -15.42
C ALA A 226 -15.73 3.18 -16.57
N GLN A 227 -17.00 3.57 -16.80
CA GLN A 227 -17.76 3.12 -17.97
C GLN A 227 -17.15 3.55 -19.31
N GLY A 228 -16.29 4.58 -19.33
CA GLY A 228 -15.63 5.06 -20.55
C GLY A 228 -14.28 4.39 -20.87
N VAL A 229 -13.64 3.73 -19.89
CA VAL A 229 -12.28 3.18 -20.06
C VAL A 229 -12.29 1.68 -20.34
N LEU A 230 -13.33 0.95 -19.90
CA LEU A 230 -13.49 -0.49 -20.14
C LEU A 230 -14.18 -0.81 -21.50
N GLY A 231 -14.36 0.19 -22.37
CA GLY A 231 -15.10 0.07 -23.63
C GLY A 231 -14.28 0.33 -24.90
N ALA A 232 -12.97 0.51 -24.81
CA ALA A 232 -12.12 0.61 -26.00
C ALA A 232 -11.58 -0.78 -26.37
N PRO A 233 -12.00 -1.38 -27.51
CA PRO A 233 -11.29 -2.50 -28.09
C PRO A 233 -9.95 -2.04 -28.64
N ASP A 234 -8.93 -2.89 -28.54
CA ASP A 234 -7.70 -2.81 -29.34
C ASP A 234 -8.02 -2.78 -30.85
#